data_AF-A0A2N9GBG0-F1
#
_entry.id   AF-A0A2N9GBG0-F1
#
_cell.length_a   1.000
_cell.length_b   1.000
_cell.length_c   1.000
_cell.angle_alpha   90.00
_cell.angle_beta   90.00
_cell.angle_gamma   90.00
#
_symmetry.space_group_name_H-M   'P 1'
#
loop_
_entity.id
_entity.type
_entity.pdbx_description
1 polymer ?
#
loop_
_entity_poly.entity_id
_entity_poly.type
_entity_poly.pdbx_seq_one_letter_code
_entity_poly.pdbx_strand_id
1 'polypeptide(L)'
;MVTSAWIDSFKFSTSQLRRLRLACCYSVSDEGLSEASAKFPLLEELELSLCSLSKESLEVVGRCCPLLKSLKLNQQGFRRPHIECDEEVLAIAENMPGLRHLQLIGNKLTNDGLQAILDGCPHLELLDLRKCFNVTLSGNLGRRCTERIKNLRLPNDSTDDYEFIAEINDDGSFDEDVPVWDVGHKLLL
;
A
#
# COMPACT_ATOMS: atom_id res chain seq x y z
N MET A 1 18.99 4.59 7.31
CA MET A 1 19.03 4.70 5.84
C MET A 1 18.93 3.29 5.27
N VAL A 2 17.96 3.04 4.39
CA VAL A 2 17.88 1.77 3.63
C VAL A 2 18.77 1.95 2.40
N THR A 3 20.08 1.91 2.59
CA THR A 3 21.05 1.87 1.49
C THR A 3 21.28 0.42 1.08
N SER A 4 22.06 0.18 0.01
CA SER A 4 22.60 -1.16 -0.30
C SER A 4 23.25 -1.85 0.92
N ALA A 5 23.71 -1.09 1.92
CA ALA A 5 24.22 -1.62 3.18
C ALA A 5 23.16 -2.31 4.08
N TRP A 6 21.86 -2.01 3.92
CA TRP A 6 20.77 -2.69 4.63
C TRP A 6 20.57 -4.12 4.13
N ILE A 7 20.75 -4.32 2.82
CA ILE A 7 20.73 -5.61 2.15
C ILE A 7 21.97 -6.44 2.55
N ASP A 8 23.14 -5.80 2.65
CA ASP A 8 24.39 -6.46 3.04
C ASP A 8 24.48 -6.78 4.55
N SER A 9 23.82 -6.00 5.41
CA SER A 9 23.74 -6.28 6.85
C SER A 9 22.85 -7.50 7.15
N PHE A 10 21.95 -7.86 6.23
CA PHE A 10 21.21 -9.13 6.24
C PHE A 10 22.04 -10.28 5.68
N LYS A 11 23.12 -10.65 6.38
CA LYS A 11 23.84 -11.92 6.19
C LYS A 11 23.03 -13.16 6.64
N PHE A 12 21.70 -13.08 6.67
CA PHE A 12 20.81 -14.11 7.21
C PHE A 12 19.89 -14.65 6.14
N SER A 13 20.16 -15.87 5.65
CA SER A 13 19.19 -16.84 5.13
C SER A 13 17.91 -16.22 4.53
N THR A 14 18.06 -15.37 3.50
CA THR A 14 16.99 -14.46 3.03
C THR A 14 15.86 -15.18 2.27
N SER A 15 15.97 -16.49 2.05
CA SER A 15 14.98 -17.27 1.31
C SER A 15 13.73 -17.66 2.10
N GLN A 16 13.62 -17.32 3.39
CA GLN A 16 12.50 -17.72 4.25
C GLN A 16 11.64 -16.56 4.77
N LEU A 17 11.94 -15.31 4.36
CA LEU A 17 11.16 -14.16 4.82
C LEU A 17 9.74 -14.23 4.25
N ARG A 18 8.74 -14.29 5.14
CA ARG A 18 7.31 -14.36 4.77
C ARG A 18 6.56 -13.06 5.01
N ARG A 19 7.12 -12.15 5.80
CA ARG A 19 6.49 -10.85 6.13
C ARG A 19 7.53 -9.75 6.14
N LEU A 20 7.20 -8.61 5.55
CA LEU A 20 8.03 -7.41 5.55
C LEU A 20 7.15 -6.18 5.82
N ARG A 21 7.54 -5.34 6.77
CA ARG A 21 6.87 -4.06 7.07
C ARG A 21 7.87 -2.92 6.96
N LEU A 22 7.58 -1.97 6.09
CA LEU A 22 8.29 -0.71 5.93
C LEU A 22 7.29 0.42 6.14
N ALA A 23 7.49 1.20 7.20
CA ALA A 23 6.62 2.31 7.54
C ALA A 23 7.41 3.59 7.76
N CYS A 24 6.88 4.73 7.29
CA CYS A 24 7.54 6.04 7.34
C CYS A 24 8.95 6.03 6.71
N CYS A 25 9.15 5.16 5.72
CA CYS A 25 10.44 4.91 5.11
C CYS A 25 10.61 5.71 3.82
N TYR A 26 10.66 7.05 3.93
CA TYR A 26 10.80 7.97 2.79
C TYR A 26 12.12 7.86 2.02
N SER A 27 13.12 7.15 2.58
CA SER A 27 14.43 6.95 1.96
C SER A 27 14.57 5.61 1.22
N VAL A 28 13.54 4.76 1.24
CA VAL A 28 13.54 3.53 0.43
C VAL A 28 13.34 3.93 -1.03
N SER A 29 14.31 3.60 -1.87
CA SER A 29 14.21 3.80 -3.31
C SER A 29 13.50 2.62 -3.98
N ASP A 30 12.94 2.87 -5.16
CA ASP A 30 12.35 1.84 -6.01
C ASP A 30 13.33 0.71 -6.34
N GLU A 31 14.60 1.07 -6.57
CA GLU A 31 15.68 0.10 -6.82
C GLU A 31 15.95 -0.78 -5.59
N GLY A 32 16.00 -0.18 -4.39
CA GLY A 32 16.22 -0.92 -3.15
C GLY A 32 15.09 -1.90 -2.84
N LEU A 33 13.83 -1.49 -3.04
CA LEU A 33 12.68 -2.39 -2.90
C LEU A 33 12.69 -3.50 -3.96
N SER A 34 13.01 -3.16 -5.20
CA SER A 34 13.11 -4.11 -6.31
C SER A 34 14.15 -5.19 -6.02
N GLU A 35 15.37 -4.80 -5.61
CA GLU A 35 16.43 -5.74 -5.25
C GLU A 35 16.03 -6.61 -4.04
N ALA A 36 15.40 -6.01 -3.03
CA ALA A 36 14.92 -6.72 -1.85
C ALA A 36 13.85 -7.76 -2.22
N SER A 37 12.87 -7.40 -3.06
CA SER A 37 11.79 -8.31 -3.47
C SER A 37 12.32 -9.56 -4.20
N ALA A 38 13.35 -9.42 -5.02
CA ALA A 38 14.01 -10.54 -5.69
C ALA A 38 14.68 -11.53 -4.72
N LYS A 39 15.02 -11.08 -3.50
CA LYS A 39 15.63 -11.93 -2.46
C LYS A 39 14.57 -12.62 -1.58
N PHE A 40 13.29 -12.24 -1.67
CA PHE A 40 12.20 -12.74 -0.82
C PHE A 40 11.08 -13.43 -1.61
N PRO A 41 11.37 -14.55 -2.33
CA PRO A 41 10.36 -15.22 -3.16
C PRO A 41 9.24 -15.89 -2.34
N LEU A 42 9.45 -16.10 -1.03
CA LEU A 42 8.46 -16.68 -0.12
C LEU A 42 7.62 -15.62 0.63
N LEU A 43 7.74 -14.35 0.25
CA LEU A 43 7.01 -13.27 0.90
C LEU A 43 5.50 -13.45 0.72
N GLU A 44 4.76 -13.46 1.82
CA GLU A 44 3.30 -13.61 1.84
C GLU A 44 2.59 -12.34 2.29
N GLU A 45 3.26 -11.48 3.08
CA GLU A 45 2.70 -10.22 3.56
C GLU A 45 3.70 -9.08 3.40
N LEU A 46 3.24 -7.99 2.80
CA LEU A 46 4.02 -6.77 2.61
C LEU A 46 3.23 -5.57 3.10
N GLU A 47 3.84 -4.75 3.94
CA GLU A 47 3.31 -3.46 4.34
C GLU A 47 4.29 -2.34 3.94
N LEU A 48 3.75 -1.38 3.18
CA LEU A 48 4.40 -0.17 2.68
C LEU A 48 3.51 1.01 3.10
N SER A 49 3.77 1.55 4.28
CA SER A 49 2.98 2.64 4.86
C SER A 49 3.79 3.93 4.81
N LEU A 50 3.27 4.96 4.14
CA LEU A 50 3.95 6.26 4.00
C LEU A 50 5.34 6.14 3.34
N CYS A 51 5.39 5.35 2.26
CA CYS A 51 6.55 5.20 1.40
C CYS A 51 6.23 5.80 0.02
N SER A 52 7.19 6.54 -0.55
CA SER A 52 7.08 7.10 -1.90
C SER A 52 7.68 6.10 -2.89
N LEU A 53 6.85 5.21 -3.41
CA LEU A 53 7.27 4.13 -4.30
C LEU A 53 6.51 4.22 -5.63
N SER A 54 7.20 3.92 -6.72
CA SER A 54 6.64 4.01 -8.06
C SER A 54 5.80 2.79 -8.43
N LYS A 55 4.98 2.93 -9.46
CA LYS A 55 4.28 1.83 -10.12
C LYS A 55 5.23 0.67 -10.47
N GLU A 56 6.37 0.99 -11.08
CA GLU A 56 7.34 -0.01 -11.56
C GLU A 56 7.89 -0.85 -10.41
N SER A 57 8.10 -0.26 -9.23
CA SER A 57 8.55 -1.01 -8.05
C SER A 57 7.51 -2.05 -7.60
N LEU A 58 6.22 -1.72 -7.66
CA LEU A 58 5.12 -2.65 -7.33
C LEU A 58 4.97 -3.75 -8.37
N GLU A 59 5.19 -3.45 -9.66
CA GLU A 59 5.24 -4.47 -10.71
C GLU A 59 6.36 -5.48 -10.45
N VAL A 60 7.56 -5.02 -10.07
CA VAL A 60 8.67 -5.90 -9.71
C VAL A 60 8.32 -6.76 -8.49
N VAL A 61 7.75 -6.17 -7.44
CA VAL A 61 7.30 -6.92 -6.25
C VAL A 61 6.30 -8.02 -6.64
N GLY A 62 5.29 -7.71 -7.46
CA GLY A 62 4.29 -8.69 -7.88
C GLY A 62 4.91 -9.85 -8.67
N ARG A 63 5.91 -9.58 -9.52
CA ARG A 63 6.65 -10.61 -10.26
C ARG A 63 7.57 -11.44 -9.37
N CYS A 64 8.24 -10.83 -8.39
CA CYS A 64 9.24 -11.47 -7.55
C CYS A 64 8.65 -12.23 -6.35
N CYS A 65 7.46 -11.85 -5.88
CA CYS A 65 6.80 -12.42 -4.71
C CYS A 65 5.47 -13.10 -5.08
N PRO A 66 5.49 -14.24 -5.80
CA PRO A 66 4.27 -14.90 -6.30
C PRO A 66 3.37 -15.48 -5.19
N LEU A 67 3.88 -15.59 -3.96
CA LEU A 67 3.13 -16.08 -2.80
C LEU A 67 2.48 -14.95 -1.99
N LEU A 68 2.56 -13.70 -2.45
CA LEU A 68 2.02 -12.54 -1.75
C LEU A 68 0.49 -12.64 -1.66
N LYS A 69 -0.03 -12.68 -0.43
CA LYS A 69 -1.45 -12.78 -0.11
C LYS A 69 -2.00 -11.52 0.55
N SER A 70 -1.14 -10.76 1.22
CA SER A 70 -1.53 -9.54 1.93
C SER A 70 -0.63 -8.38 1.52
N LEU A 71 -1.26 -7.31 1.04
CA LEU A 71 -0.58 -6.05 0.75
C LEU A 71 -1.27 -4.93 1.51
N LYS A 72 -0.49 -4.17 2.28
CA LYS A 72 -0.90 -2.89 2.85
C LYS A 72 -0.07 -1.81 2.18
N LEU A 73 -0.70 -0.97 1.37
CA LEU A 73 -0.07 0.17 0.71
C LEU A 73 -0.81 1.42 1.18
N ASN A 74 -0.33 2.05 2.25
CA ASN A 74 -1.04 3.18 2.87
C ASN A 74 -0.34 4.50 2.57
N GLN A 75 -1.14 5.54 2.34
CA GLN A 75 -0.67 6.88 2.02
C GLN A 75 -1.16 7.89 3.06
N GLN A 76 -0.57 9.10 3.05
CA GLN A 76 -1.14 10.22 3.81
C GLN A 76 -2.48 10.57 3.16
N GLY A 77 -3.59 10.36 3.87
CA GLY A 77 -4.92 10.65 3.34
C GLY A 77 -5.10 12.15 3.12
N PHE A 78 -5.34 12.57 1.88
CA PHE A 78 -5.59 13.97 1.55
C PHE A 78 -7.08 14.26 1.47
N ARG A 79 -7.57 15.30 2.15
CA ARG A 79 -8.93 15.85 1.94
C ARG A 79 -9.02 16.75 0.71
N ARG A 80 -8.15 16.57 -0.28
CA ARG A 80 -8.26 17.22 -1.60
C ARG A 80 -8.80 16.19 -2.61
N PRO A 81 -10.13 16.00 -2.70
CA PRO A 81 -10.80 14.96 -3.52
C PRO A 81 -10.69 15.18 -5.05
N HIS A 82 -9.58 15.77 -5.52
CA HIS A 82 -9.32 16.07 -6.94
C HIS A 82 -7.94 15.63 -7.43
N ILE A 83 -7.08 15.10 -6.55
CA ILE A 83 -5.86 14.43 -7.01
C ILE A 83 -6.18 12.95 -7.14
N GLU A 84 -6.26 12.49 -8.38
CA GLU A 84 -6.60 11.12 -8.76
C GLU A 84 -5.34 10.41 -9.28
N CYS A 85 -5.12 9.17 -8.85
CA CYS A 85 -4.02 8.35 -9.34
C CYS A 85 -4.37 6.87 -9.20
N ASP A 86 -4.36 6.16 -10.33
CA ASP A 86 -4.63 4.72 -10.39
C ASP A 86 -3.37 3.90 -10.73
N GLU A 87 -2.21 4.52 -10.92
CA GLU A 87 -1.00 3.84 -11.41
C GLU A 87 -0.59 2.67 -10.50
N GLU A 88 -0.52 2.89 -9.19
CA GLU A 88 -0.11 1.86 -8.23
C GLU A 88 -1.12 0.71 -8.15
N VAL A 89 -2.42 1.01 -8.19
CA VAL A 89 -3.47 -0.02 -8.10
C VAL A 89 -3.61 -0.81 -9.39
N LEU A 90 -3.31 -0.21 -10.55
CA LEU A 90 -3.19 -0.93 -11.82
C LEU A 90 -2.02 -1.91 -11.78
N ALA A 91 -0.85 -1.51 -11.27
CA ALA A 91 0.28 -2.44 -11.10
C ALA A 91 -0.08 -3.61 -10.18
N ILE A 92 -0.80 -3.36 -9.08
CA ILE A 92 -1.28 -4.41 -8.18
C ILE A 92 -2.25 -5.35 -8.92
N ALA A 93 -3.25 -4.81 -9.62
CA ALA A 93 -4.24 -5.58 -10.36
C ALA A 93 -3.61 -6.49 -11.41
N GLU A 94 -2.59 -6.00 -12.13
CA GLU A 94 -1.93 -6.72 -13.22
C GLU A 94 -0.93 -7.77 -12.73
N ASN A 95 -0.29 -7.56 -11.58
CA ASN A 95 0.87 -8.37 -11.16
C ASN A 95 0.64 -9.20 -9.89
N MET A 96 -0.47 -9.00 -9.17
CA MET A 96 -0.71 -9.66 -7.87
C MET A 96 -2.06 -10.39 -7.80
N PRO A 97 -2.35 -11.35 -8.72
CA PRO A 97 -3.65 -12.02 -8.78
C PRO A 97 -3.95 -12.94 -7.57
N GLY A 98 -2.91 -13.29 -6.79
CA GLY A 98 -3.01 -14.13 -5.59
C GLY A 98 -3.45 -13.39 -4.33
N LEU A 99 -3.62 -12.06 -4.37
CA LEU A 99 -3.98 -11.28 -3.20
C LEU A 99 -5.33 -11.67 -2.61
N ARG A 100 -5.36 -11.72 -1.28
CA ARG A 100 -6.53 -11.98 -0.44
C ARG A 100 -6.86 -10.81 0.47
N HIS A 101 -5.86 -10.06 0.89
CA HIS A 101 -6.04 -8.88 1.74
C HIS A 101 -5.34 -7.68 1.10
N LEU A 102 -6.09 -6.61 0.89
CA LEU A 102 -5.58 -5.36 0.35
C LEU A 102 -6.06 -4.20 1.22
N GLN A 103 -5.12 -3.42 1.72
CA GLN A 103 -5.39 -2.21 2.50
C GLN A 103 -4.76 -1.02 1.78
N LEU A 104 -5.58 -0.02 1.48
CA LEU A 104 -5.22 1.14 0.69
C LEU A 104 -5.55 2.44 1.43
N ILE A 105 -5.36 2.51 2.75
CA ILE A 105 -5.80 3.68 3.52
C ILE A 105 -5.17 4.96 2.97
N GLY A 106 -6.00 5.97 2.69
CA GLY A 106 -5.56 7.29 2.23
C GLY A 106 -5.09 7.35 0.78
N ASN A 107 -5.30 6.31 -0.03
CA ASN A 107 -4.91 6.33 -1.44
C ASN A 107 -5.84 7.20 -2.30
N LYS A 108 -5.30 7.63 -3.43
CA LYS A 108 -5.93 8.56 -4.39
C LYS A 108 -6.66 7.85 -5.54
N LEU A 109 -6.81 6.52 -5.45
CA LEU A 109 -7.45 5.71 -6.48
C LEU A 109 -8.88 6.15 -6.75
N THR A 110 -9.32 5.95 -8.00
CA THR A 110 -10.67 6.22 -8.45
C THR A 110 -11.51 4.93 -8.49
N ASN A 111 -12.75 5.05 -8.94
CA ASN A 111 -13.60 3.90 -9.23
C ASN A 111 -13.04 3.00 -10.34
N ASP A 112 -12.28 3.56 -11.30
CA ASP A 112 -11.67 2.77 -12.38
C ASP A 112 -10.52 1.91 -11.84
N GLY A 113 -9.65 2.49 -10.99
CA GLY A 113 -8.64 1.73 -10.28
C GLY A 113 -9.22 0.65 -9.37
N LEU A 114 -10.31 0.96 -8.64
CA LEU A 114 -11.02 -0.04 -7.84
C LEU A 114 -11.61 -1.17 -8.72
N GLN A 115 -12.18 -0.84 -9.87
CA GLN A 115 -12.66 -1.84 -10.81
C GLN A 115 -11.53 -2.75 -11.29
N ALA A 116 -10.36 -2.18 -11.62
CA ALA A 116 -9.19 -2.95 -12.02
C ALA A 116 -8.75 -3.92 -10.91
N ILE A 117 -8.72 -3.50 -9.65
CA ILE A 117 -8.43 -4.38 -8.50
C ILE A 117 -9.43 -5.54 -8.41
N LEU A 118 -10.73 -5.27 -8.57
CA LEU A 118 -11.74 -6.32 -8.57
C LEU A 118 -11.53 -7.27 -9.77
N ASP A 119 -11.14 -6.78 -10.93
CA ASP A 119 -10.95 -7.64 -12.10
C ASP A 119 -9.64 -8.46 -12.00
N GLY A 120 -8.56 -7.87 -11.48
CA GLY A 120 -7.22 -8.46 -11.40
C GLY A 120 -6.95 -9.35 -10.18
N CYS A 121 -7.63 -9.12 -9.04
CA CYS A 121 -7.39 -9.85 -7.78
C CYS A 121 -8.60 -10.75 -7.40
N PRO A 122 -8.92 -11.82 -8.16
CA PRO A 122 -10.18 -12.58 -8.03
C PRO A 122 -10.41 -13.22 -6.65
N HIS A 123 -9.36 -13.43 -5.87
CA HIS A 123 -9.41 -14.07 -4.55
C HIS A 123 -9.45 -13.09 -3.38
N LEU A 124 -9.65 -11.79 -3.64
CA LEU A 124 -9.68 -10.77 -2.61
C LEU A 124 -10.85 -10.98 -1.63
N GLU A 125 -10.53 -11.08 -0.35
CA GLU A 125 -11.46 -11.33 0.76
C GLU A 125 -11.59 -10.12 1.71
N LEU A 126 -10.51 -9.35 1.86
CA LEU A 126 -10.49 -8.11 2.64
C LEU A 126 -10.05 -6.96 1.75
N LEU A 127 -10.83 -5.89 1.76
CA LEU A 127 -10.51 -4.63 1.11
C LEU A 127 -10.77 -3.48 2.05
N ASP A 128 -9.74 -2.68 2.32
CA ASP A 128 -9.85 -1.50 3.18
C ASP A 128 -9.52 -0.24 2.40
N LEU A 129 -10.56 0.60 2.22
CA LEU A 129 -10.55 1.83 1.43
C LEU A 129 -10.71 3.07 2.30
N ARG A 130 -10.48 2.99 3.62
CA ARG A 130 -10.64 4.15 4.51
C ARG A 130 -9.80 5.32 4.01
N LYS A 131 -10.37 6.54 4.04
CA LYS A 131 -9.76 7.76 3.51
C LYS A 131 -9.47 7.78 2.00
N CYS A 132 -9.97 6.81 1.22
CA CYS A 132 -9.95 6.86 -0.26
C CYS A 132 -11.14 7.67 -0.79
N PHE A 133 -11.05 9.00 -0.71
CA PHE A 133 -12.20 9.88 -0.95
C PHE A 133 -12.62 10.02 -2.43
N ASN A 134 -11.80 9.56 -3.37
CA ASN A 134 -12.14 9.54 -4.81
C ASN A 134 -12.95 8.29 -5.21
N VAL A 135 -13.18 7.36 -4.27
CA VAL A 135 -13.97 6.15 -4.49
C VAL A 135 -15.41 6.36 -4.03
N THR A 136 -16.36 6.06 -4.91
CA THR A 136 -17.79 6.07 -4.61
C THR A 136 -18.39 4.70 -4.89
N LEU A 137 -18.78 3.98 -3.82
CA LEU A 137 -19.32 2.62 -3.88
C LEU A 137 -20.84 2.60 -4.19
N SER A 138 -21.25 3.33 -5.22
CA SER A 138 -22.64 3.32 -5.71
C SER A 138 -22.81 2.38 -6.91
N GLY A 139 -24.06 2.02 -7.23
CA GLY A 139 -24.38 1.23 -8.42
C GLY A 139 -23.76 -0.17 -8.45
N ASN A 140 -23.26 -0.57 -9.63
CA ASN A 140 -22.72 -1.92 -9.84
C ASN A 140 -21.43 -2.17 -9.07
N LEU A 141 -20.53 -1.17 -9.00
CA LEU A 141 -19.24 -1.31 -8.33
C LEU A 141 -19.42 -1.60 -6.83
N GLY A 142 -20.28 -0.83 -6.15
CA GLY A 142 -20.63 -1.07 -4.75
C GLY A 142 -21.26 -2.44 -4.51
N ARG A 143 -22.15 -2.89 -5.42
CA ARG A 143 -22.72 -4.25 -5.37
C ARG A 143 -21.63 -5.32 -5.50
N ARG A 144 -20.72 -5.19 -6.48
CA ARG A 144 -19.61 -6.14 -6.67
C ARG A 144 -18.73 -6.22 -5.43
N CYS A 145 -18.39 -5.09 -4.82
CA CYS A 145 -17.61 -5.07 -3.58
C CYS A 145 -18.35 -5.81 -2.45
N THR A 146 -19.62 -5.52 -2.23
CA THR A 146 -20.40 -6.12 -1.13
C THR A 146 -20.70 -7.61 -1.31
N GLU A 147 -20.87 -8.08 -2.55
CA GLU A 147 -21.12 -9.50 -2.83
C GLU A 147 -19.84 -10.35 -2.75
N ARG A 148 -18.69 -9.79 -3.14
CA ARG A 148 -17.44 -10.56 -3.25
C ARG A 148 -16.49 -10.38 -2.07
N ILE A 149 -16.42 -9.19 -1.49
CA ILE A 149 -15.47 -8.88 -0.41
C ILE A 149 -16.13 -9.20 0.93
N LYS A 150 -15.55 -10.14 1.68
CA LYS A 150 -16.05 -10.56 2.99
C LYS A 150 -15.89 -9.46 4.04
N ASN A 151 -14.75 -8.78 4.03
CA ASN A 151 -14.40 -7.73 4.97
C ASN A 151 -14.09 -6.44 4.21
N LEU A 152 -15.13 -5.62 4.01
CA LEU A 152 -15.01 -4.33 3.32
C LEU A 152 -15.02 -3.18 4.34
N ARG A 153 -14.01 -2.31 4.29
CA ARG A 153 -13.96 -1.05 5.06
C ARG A 153 -14.09 0.13 4.10
N LEU A 154 -15.05 1.01 4.38
CA LEU A 154 -15.47 2.08 3.48
C LEU A 154 -14.64 3.36 3.69
N PRO A 155 -14.59 4.28 2.70
CA PRO A 155 -13.83 5.53 2.81
C PRO A 155 -14.06 6.36 4.07
N ASN A 156 -15.28 6.35 4.61
CA ASN A 156 -15.67 7.14 5.78
C ASN A 156 -15.69 6.35 7.10
N ASP A 157 -15.28 5.08 7.10
CA ASP A 157 -15.19 4.29 8.34
C ASP A 157 -14.09 4.83 9.27
N SER A 158 -14.27 4.63 10.58
CA SER A 158 -13.29 5.06 11.59
C SER A 158 -11.90 4.45 11.34
N THR A 159 -10.87 5.26 11.61
CA THR A 159 -9.45 4.86 11.60
C THR A 159 -8.84 4.75 13.01
N ASP A 160 -9.64 4.60 14.06
CA ASP A 160 -9.14 4.54 15.45
C ASP A 160 -8.22 3.33 15.71
N ASP A 161 -8.36 2.27 14.92
CA ASP A 161 -7.55 1.06 14.91
C ASP A 161 -6.30 1.16 14.00
N TYR A 162 -6.06 2.31 13.36
CA TYR A 162 -4.92 2.52 12.47
C TYR A 162 -3.79 3.29 13.18
N GLU A 163 -2.65 2.63 13.35
CA GLU A 163 -1.50 3.13 14.14
C GLU A 163 -0.84 4.39 13.59
N PHE A 164 -0.96 4.66 12.28
CA PHE A 164 -0.38 5.86 11.67
C PHE A 164 -1.39 6.98 11.67
N ILE A 165 -1.05 8.08 12.34
CA ILE A 165 -1.84 9.31 12.35
C ILE A 165 -1.86 9.84 10.92
N ALA A 166 -2.89 9.46 10.16
CA ALA A 166 -3.30 10.20 8.98
C ALA A 166 -4.04 11.45 9.48
N GLU A 167 -3.28 12.35 10.11
CA GLU A 167 -3.68 13.74 10.29
C GLU A 167 -4.03 14.23 8.89
N ILE A 168 -5.28 14.65 8.74
CA ILE A 168 -5.75 15.17 7.49
C ILE A 168 -5.06 16.52 7.36
N ASN A 169 -4.05 16.62 6.50
CA ASN A 169 -3.44 17.90 6.18
C ASN A 169 -4.49 18.74 5.46
N ASP A 170 -5.22 19.54 6.24
CA ASP A 170 -6.20 20.54 5.79
C ASP A 170 -5.50 21.85 5.40
N ASP A 171 -4.15 21.86 5.30
CA ASP A 171 -3.47 23.07 4.90
C ASP A 171 -3.85 23.40 3.45
N GLY A 172 -4.44 24.57 3.29
CA GLY A 172 -4.57 25.30 2.04
C GLY A 172 -3.52 26.41 1.94
N SER A 173 -2.42 26.29 2.69
CA SER A 173 -1.36 27.29 2.73
C SER A 173 -0.03 26.61 2.40
N PHE A 174 0.49 26.93 1.22
CA PHE A 174 1.92 26.82 0.96
C PHE A 174 2.63 27.75 1.94
N ASP A 175 3.02 27.24 3.10
CA ASP A 175 4.09 27.83 3.89
C ASP A 175 5.07 26.71 4.21
N GLU A 176 6.28 26.89 3.67
CA GLU A 176 7.48 26.13 4.00
C GLU A 176 7.69 26.21 5.51
N ASP A 177 7.41 25.14 6.24
CA ASP A 177 8.08 24.73 7.49
C ASP A 177 7.31 23.55 8.10
N VAL A 178 7.60 22.33 7.63
CA VAL A 178 7.16 21.11 8.33
C VAL A 178 8.11 20.89 9.51
N PRO A 179 7.64 20.92 10.78
CA PRO A 179 8.48 20.55 11.89
C PRO A 179 8.79 19.05 11.79
N VAL A 180 10.09 18.74 11.80
CA VAL A 180 10.64 17.39 11.88
C VAL A 180 10.15 16.77 13.20
N TRP A 181 9.11 15.94 13.14
CA TRP A 181 8.80 15.04 14.24
C TRP A 181 9.64 13.79 14.07
N ASP A 182 10.49 13.57 15.06
CA ASP A 182 11.35 12.41 15.24
C ASP A 182 10.48 11.14 15.35
N VAL A 183 10.19 10.51 14.21
CA VAL A 183 9.57 9.19 14.19
C VAL A 183 10.69 8.20 14.44
N GLY A 184 10.92 7.90 15.72
CA GLY A 184 11.90 6.92 16.17
C GLY A 184 11.85 5.67 15.29
N HIS A 185 12.95 5.42 14.58
CA HIS A 185 13.14 4.27 13.71
C HIS A 185 12.95 2.97 14.50
N LYS A 186 11.75 2.40 14.47
CA LYS A 186 11.54 1.00 14.81
C LYS A 186 11.48 0.19 13.51
N LEU A 187 12.64 -0.33 13.09
CA LEU A 187 12.62 -1.62 12.40
C LEU A 187 12.10 -2.64 13.43
N LEU A 188 10.91 -3.18 13.21
CA LEU A 188 10.50 -4.43 13.83
C LEU A 188 10.58 -5.48 12.72
N LEU A 189 11.55 -6.38 12.88
CA LEU A 189 11.74 -7.58 12.06
C LEU A 189 10.70 -8.64 12.42
#